data_AF-A0A9Q0YV84-F1
#
_entry.id   AF-A0A9Q0YV84-F1
#
_cell.length_a   1.000
_cell.length_b   1.000
_cell.length_c   1.000
_cell.angle_alpha   90.00
_cell.angle_beta   90.00
_cell.angle_gamma   90.00
#
_symmetry.space_group_name_H-M   'P 1'
#
loop_
_entity.id
_entity.type
_entity.pdbx_description
1 polymer ?
#
loop_
_entity_poly.entity_id
_entity_poly.type
_entity_poly.pdbx_seq_one_letter_code
_entity_poly.pdbx_strand_id
1 'polypeptide(L)'
;MKFLDHLLEQELAHLLVIPEPQETDQHEKFPVGSKVQAVWSEDGEWYDATVEELTPNGYYVTFEGWGNREEVDPDNVRPVEFNALLEAEKVAEATKLAIKRKIAQAASVDFQSRSLPAKLRIEPDDSEDVKATKRKKIHAFKSKMRFEQLEVTQNKRQNAWQQFQTTKGKTKKVGFFSGRKRESIFKSPDDPNGKVGVTGSGKGLTEFQKREKHLHLKDGSVEIDE
;
A
#
# COMPACT_ATOMS: atom_id res chain seq x y z
N MET A 1 3.92 45.93 -78.15
CA MET A 1 3.07 45.11 -77.25
C MET A 1 3.69 43.76 -76.90
N LYS A 2 4.44 43.07 -77.78
CA LYS A 2 5.02 41.75 -77.46
C LYS A 2 6.25 41.71 -76.51
N PHE A 3 6.80 42.86 -76.12
CA PHE A 3 7.98 42.92 -75.23
C PHE A 3 7.65 43.08 -73.75
N LEU A 4 6.47 43.65 -73.45
CA LEU A 4 5.99 43.80 -72.06
C LEU A 4 5.30 42.51 -71.59
N ASP A 5 4.62 41.79 -72.49
CA ASP A 5 4.03 40.48 -72.16
C ASP A 5 5.10 39.43 -71.82
N HIS A 6 6.24 39.42 -72.53
CA HIS A 6 7.33 38.47 -72.26
C HIS A 6 8.06 38.75 -70.93
N LEU A 7 8.14 40.01 -70.52
CA LEU A 7 8.75 40.40 -69.24
C LEU A 7 7.83 40.09 -68.05
N LEU A 8 6.51 40.19 -68.24
CA LEU A 8 5.53 39.77 -67.24
C LEU A 8 5.50 38.23 -67.07
N GLU A 9 5.76 37.47 -68.14
CA GLU A 9 5.89 36.01 -68.06
C GLU A 9 7.19 35.54 -67.40
N GLN A 10 8.28 36.33 -67.46
CA GLN A 10 9.51 36.03 -66.72
C GLN A 10 9.41 36.36 -65.22
N GLU A 11 8.59 37.34 -64.82
CA GLU A 11 8.39 37.69 -63.40
C GLU A 11 7.37 36.76 -62.70
N LEU A 12 6.42 36.19 -63.43
CA LEU A 12 5.46 35.21 -62.90
C LEU A 12 6.02 33.78 -62.77
N ALA A 13 7.10 33.43 -63.47
CA ALA A 13 7.74 32.12 -63.35
C ALA A 13 8.58 31.95 -62.06
N HIS A 14 8.94 33.05 -61.39
CA HIS A 14 9.67 33.01 -60.11
C HIS A 14 8.73 32.97 -58.89
N LEU A 15 7.41 33.15 -59.09
CA LEU A 15 6.42 33.21 -58.00
C LEU A 15 5.55 31.94 -57.88
N LEU A 16 5.94 30.86 -58.56
CA LEU A 16 5.32 29.53 -58.44
C LEU A 16 6.36 28.44 -58.14
N VAL A 17 7.37 28.76 -57.32
CA VAL A 17 8.07 27.73 -56.54
C VAL A 17 7.16 27.38 -55.37
N ILE A 18 6.32 26.36 -55.58
CA ILE A 18 5.59 25.69 -54.51
C ILE A 18 6.67 25.07 -53.61
N PRO A 19 6.85 25.50 -52.35
CA PRO A 19 7.68 24.74 -51.44
C PRO A 19 7.04 23.37 -51.28
N GLU A 20 7.77 22.35 -51.70
CA GLU A 20 7.52 20.94 -51.42
C GLU A 20 7.08 20.80 -49.96
N PRO A 21 5.99 20.06 -49.65
CA PRO A 21 5.56 19.89 -48.28
C PRO A 21 6.69 19.18 -47.52
N GLN A 22 7.43 19.93 -46.73
CA GLN A 22 8.31 19.35 -45.72
C GLN A 22 7.37 18.63 -44.75
N GLU A 23 7.29 17.31 -44.87
CA GLU A 23 6.69 16.45 -43.87
C GLU A 23 7.36 16.79 -42.54
N THR A 24 6.66 17.56 -41.72
CA THR A 24 7.03 17.75 -40.33
C THR A 24 6.67 16.45 -39.63
N ASP A 25 7.52 15.45 -39.82
CA ASP A 25 7.55 14.26 -39.01
C ASP A 25 8.13 14.66 -37.65
N GLN A 26 7.28 15.33 -36.87
CA GLN A 26 7.43 15.50 -35.44
C GLN A 26 7.14 14.15 -34.78
N HIS A 27 7.86 13.11 -35.19
CA HIS A 27 7.95 11.88 -34.41
C HIS A 27 8.55 12.30 -33.07
N GLU A 28 7.77 12.20 -32.01
CA GLU A 28 8.17 12.51 -30.64
C GLU A 28 9.44 11.73 -30.31
N LYS A 29 10.60 12.40 -30.44
CA LYS A 29 11.87 11.71 -30.31
C LYS A 29 12.08 11.32 -28.86
N PHE A 30 12.18 10.02 -28.59
CA PHE A 30 12.50 9.54 -27.26
C PHE A 30 13.93 9.98 -26.89
N PRO A 31 14.14 10.61 -25.73
CA PRO A 31 15.48 11.02 -25.32
C PRO A 31 16.34 9.79 -25.00
N VAL A 32 17.66 9.94 -25.13
CA VAL A 32 18.63 8.92 -24.70
C VAL A 32 18.40 8.57 -23.24
N GLY A 33 18.31 7.27 -22.94
CA GLY A 33 18.07 6.71 -21.62
C GLY A 33 16.60 6.45 -21.30
N SER A 34 15.67 6.75 -22.20
CA SER A 34 14.26 6.38 -22.03
C SER A 34 14.02 4.88 -22.21
N LYS A 35 13.19 4.32 -21.33
CA LYS A 35 12.66 2.95 -21.49
C LYS A 35 11.53 2.98 -22.52
N VAL A 36 11.72 2.23 -23.59
CA VAL A 36 10.81 2.09 -24.74
C VAL A 36 10.58 0.61 -25.03
N GLN A 37 9.59 0.28 -25.85
CA GLN A 37 9.51 -1.04 -26.45
C GLN A 37 9.92 -0.93 -27.91
N ALA A 38 10.78 -1.83 -28.37
CA ALA A 38 11.24 -1.89 -29.75
C ALA A 38 10.95 -3.25 -30.35
N VAL A 39 10.72 -3.28 -31.66
CA VAL A 39 10.57 -4.53 -32.42
C VAL A 39 11.95 -5.14 -32.65
N TRP A 40 12.11 -6.43 -32.35
CA TRP A 40 13.35 -7.16 -32.65
C TRP A 40 13.32 -7.70 -34.09
N SER A 41 14.38 -7.48 -34.88
CA SER A 41 14.39 -7.84 -36.31
C SER A 41 14.35 -9.34 -36.59
N GLU A 42 14.76 -10.19 -35.63
CA GLU A 42 14.79 -11.64 -35.81
C GLU A 42 13.39 -12.26 -35.76
N ASP A 43 12.56 -11.83 -34.80
CA ASP A 43 11.24 -12.41 -34.53
C ASP A 43 10.07 -11.47 -34.83
N GLY A 44 10.31 -10.17 -34.99
CA GLY A 44 9.26 -9.16 -35.21
C GLY A 44 8.38 -8.89 -33.97
N GLU A 45 8.80 -9.35 -32.78
CA GLU A 45 8.09 -9.13 -31.52
C GLU A 45 8.59 -7.87 -30.77
N TRP A 46 7.72 -7.30 -29.93
CA TRP A 46 8.02 -6.11 -29.12
C TRP A 46 8.67 -6.49 -27.80
N TYR A 47 9.85 -5.95 -27.53
CA TYR A 47 10.60 -6.17 -26.30
C TYR A 47 10.94 -4.86 -25.60
N ASP A 48 11.08 -4.91 -24.28
CA ASP A 48 11.52 -3.77 -23.48
C ASP A 48 12.99 -3.45 -23.84
N ALA A 49 13.25 -2.19 -24.18
CA ALA A 49 14.55 -1.70 -24.59
C ALA A 49 14.82 -0.31 -24.01
N THR A 50 16.09 0.06 -23.92
CA THR A 50 16.51 1.40 -23.51
C THR A 50 17.18 2.10 -24.70
N VAL A 51 16.75 3.34 -24.99
CA VAL A 51 17.38 4.17 -26.03
C VAL A 51 18.81 4.53 -25.60
N GLU A 52 19.81 4.13 -26.36
CA GLU A 52 21.23 4.40 -26.09
C GLU A 52 21.73 5.61 -26.89
N GLU A 53 21.33 5.74 -28.15
CA GLU A 53 21.72 6.86 -29.01
C GLU A 53 20.63 7.17 -30.04
N LEU A 54 20.49 8.45 -30.43
CA LEU A 54 19.59 8.88 -31.50
C LEU A 54 20.39 9.04 -32.79
N THR A 55 20.03 8.29 -33.82
CA THR A 55 20.62 8.37 -35.15
C THR A 55 19.74 9.23 -36.05
N PRO A 56 20.25 9.84 -37.14
CA PRO A 56 19.42 10.55 -38.10
C PRO A 56 18.30 9.69 -38.72
N ASN A 57 18.51 8.37 -38.82
CA ASN A 57 17.57 7.42 -39.42
C ASN A 57 16.69 6.67 -38.40
N GLY A 58 16.98 6.72 -37.10
CA GLY A 58 16.26 5.91 -36.10
C GLY A 58 16.87 5.97 -34.71
N TYR A 59 16.77 4.88 -33.96
CA TYR A 59 17.27 4.77 -32.58
C TYR A 59 18.18 3.57 -32.41
N TYR A 60 19.34 3.77 -31.79
CA TYR A 60 20.08 2.67 -31.20
C TYR A 60 19.44 2.32 -29.87
N VAL A 61 18.86 1.13 -29.79
CA VAL A 61 18.22 0.61 -28.59
C VAL A 61 18.96 -0.62 -28.08
N THR A 62 19.07 -0.75 -26.76
CA THR A 62 19.58 -1.95 -26.10
C THR A 62 18.43 -2.70 -25.44
N PHE A 63 18.22 -3.96 -25.84
CA PHE A 63 17.14 -4.80 -25.31
C PHE A 63 17.43 -5.24 -23.85
N GLU A 64 16.50 -4.97 -22.94
CA GLU A 64 16.60 -5.36 -21.53
C GLU A 64 16.47 -6.90 -21.41
N GLY A 65 17.46 -7.54 -20.78
CA GLY A 65 17.49 -8.99 -20.54
C GLY A 65 18.53 -9.74 -21.38
N TRP A 66 18.81 -9.28 -22.61
CA TRP A 66 19.78 -9.91 -23.51
C TRP A 66 21.02 -9.05 -23.77
N GLY A 67 20.90 -7.73 -23.66
CA GLY A 67 22.03 -6.81 -23.88
C GLY A 67 22.43 -6.67 -25.36
N ASN A 68 21.59 -7.14 -26.26
CA ASN A 68 21.75 -6.92 -27.69
C ASN A 68 21.42 -5.46 -28.02
N ARG A 69 22.24 -4.83 -28.85
CA ARG A 69 22.05 -3.47 -29.36
C ARG A 69 21.71 -3.52 -30.84
N GLU A 70 20.71 -2.77 -31.23
CA GLU A 70 20.23 -2.74 -32.61
C GLU A 70 19.77 -1.34 -32.99
N GLU A 71 19.96 -0.99 -34.26
CA GLU A 71 19.41 0.22 -34.86
C GLU A 71 18.00 -0.11 -35.36
N VAL A 72 17.00 0.54 -34.77
CA VAL A 72 15.58 0.30 -35.05
C VAL A 72 14.96 1.59 -35.58
N ASP A 73 14.13 1.47 -36.62
CA ASP A 73 13.38 2.58 -37.20
C ASP A 73 12.43 3.20 -36.16
N PRO A 74 12.14 4.51 -36.25
CA PRO A 74 11.25 5.19 -35.31
C PRO A 74 9.83 4.59 -35.27
N ASP A 75 9.35 4.03 -36.39
CA ASP A 75 8.05 3.35 -36.48
C ASP A 75 7.97 2.07 -35.64
N ASN A 76 9.13 1.47 -35.36
CA ASN A 76 9.29 0.23 -34.63
C ASN A 76 9.63 0.48 -33.14
N VAL A 77 9.44 1.71 -32.64
CA VAL A 77 9.67 2.10 -31.25
C VAL A 77 8.41 2.74 -30.67
N ARG A 78 7.98 2.28 -29.48
CA ARG A 78 6.79 2.80 -28.78
C ARG A 78 7.09 3.04 -27.29
N PRO A 79 6.33 3.91 -26.60
CA PRO A 79 6.51 4.08 -25.16
C PRO A 79 6.13 2.79 -24.41
N VAL A 80 6.89 2.46 -23.36
CA VAL A 80 6.52 1.35 -22.46
C VAL A 80 5.25 1.76 -21.72
N GLU A 81 4.14 1.04 -21.94
CA GLU A 81 2.99 1.11 -21.06
C GLU A 81 3.36 0.51 -19.71
N PHE A 82 3.89 1.34 -18.82
CA PHE A 82 4.07 0.96 -17.43
C PHE A 82 2.66 0.78 -16.83
N ASN A 83 2.20 -0.47 -16.78
CA ASN A 83 0.95 -0.85 -16.15
C ASN A 83 1.05 -0.68 -14.63
N ALA A 84 1.05 0.58 -14.17
CA ALA A 84 1.19 0.97 -12.77
C ALA A 84 0.18 0.26 -11.86
N LEU A 85 -0.98 -0.08 -12.40
CA LEU A 85 -2.02 -0.87 -11.72
C LEU A 85 -1.54 -2.30 -11.42
N LEU A 86 -0.89 -2.96 -12.36
CA LEU A 86 -0.40 -4.33 -12.22
C LEU A 86 0.77 -4.40 -11.24
N GLU A 87 1.65 -3.41 -11.24
CA GLU A 87 2.74 -3.33 -10.26
C GLU A 87 2.20 -3.02 -8.85
N ALA A 88 1.22 -2.12 -8.74
CA ALA A 88 0.55 -1.85 -7.46
C ALA A 88 -0.16 -3.10 -6.92
N GLU A 89 -0.79 -3.90 -7.79
CA GLU A 89 -1.42 -5.16 -7.42
C GLU A 89 -0.40 -6.20 -6.91
N LYS A 90 0.74 -6.37 -7.60
CA LYS A 90 1.83 -7.23 -7.16
C LYS A 90 2.38 -6.83 -5.79
N VAL A 91 2.58 -5.53 -5.56
CA VAL A 91 3.04 -5.01 -4.26
C VAL A 91 1.99 -5.27 -3.17
N ALA A 92 0.71 -5.02 -3.46
CA ALA A 92 -0.38 -5.30 -2.54
C ALA A 92 -0.46 -6.80 -2.19
N GLU A 93 -0.30 -7.68 -3.17
CA GLU A 93 -0.29 -9.13 -2.94
C GLU A 93 0.92 -9.56 -2.10
N ALA A 94 2.10 -9.06 -2.42
CA ALA A 94 3.33 -9.34 -1.67
C ALA A 94 3.19 -8.92 -0.19
N THR A 95 2.61 -7.75 0.08
CA THR A 95 2.38 -7.29 1.45
C THR A 95 1.34 -8.15 2.18
N LYS A 96 0.26 -8.56 1.51
CA LYS A 96 -0.75 -9.48 2.05
C LYS A 96 -0.14 -10.83 2.43
N LEU A 97 0.70 -11.39 1.56
CA LEU A 97 1.42 -12.65 1.82
C LEU A 97 2.41 -12.51 2.97
N ALA A 98 3.15 -11.40 3.03
CA ALA A 98 4.08 -11.13 4.13
C ALA A 98 3.37 -11.01 5.48
N ILE A 99 2.22 -10.33 5.53
CA ILE A 99 1.38 -10.25 6.74
C ILE A 99 0.88 -11.64 7.13
N LYS A 100 0.36 -12.43 6.18
CA LYS A 100 -0.11 -13.80 6.43
C LYS A 100 1.01 -14.68 7.01
N ARG A 101 2.23 -14.59 6.47
CA ARG A 101 3.40 -15.32 6.99
C ARG A 101 3.75 -14.88 8.41
N LYS A 102 3.74 -13.58 8.70
CA LYS A 102 3.99 -13.06 10.06
C LYS A 102 2.94 -13.53 11.06
N ILE A 103 1.66 -13.55 10.67
CA ILE A 103 0.58 -14.06 11.52
C ILE A 103 0.77 -15.56 11.80
N ALA A 104 1.09 -16.36 10.78
CA ALA A 104 1.35 -17.78 10.96
C ALA A 104 2.56 -18.06 11.87
N GLN A 105 3.64 -17.27 11.74
CA GLN A 105 4.81 -17.36 12.61
C GLN A 105 4.50 -16.93 14.05
N ALA A 106 3.74 -15.85 14.25
CA ALA A 106 3.31 -15.44 15.59
C ALA A 106 2.44 -16.53 16.25
N ALA A 107 1.50 -17.10 15.50
CA ALA A 107 0.65 -18.18 15.98
C ALA A 107 1.44 -19.45 16.36
N SER A 108 2.49 -19.79 15.61
CA SER A 108 3.33 -20.94 15.95
C SER A 108 4.20 -20.68 17.19
N VAL A 109 4.77 -19.49 17.34
CA VAL A 109 5.56 -19.10 18.51
C VAL A 109 4.70 -19.07 19.78
N ASP A 110 3.49 -18.51 19.70
CA ASP A 110 2.52 -18.51 20.81
C ASP A 110 2.10 -19.94 21.20
N PHE A 111 1.97 -20.84 20.22
CA PHE A 111 1.67 -22.25 20.50
C PHE A 111 2.85 -22.98 21.17
N GLN A 112 4.08 -22.76 20.69
CA GLN A 112 5.27 -23.37 21.28
C GLN A 112 5.51 -22.89 22.71
N SER A 113 5.33 -21.60 22.98
CA SER A 113 5.45 -21.04 24.33
C SER A 113 4.38 -21.60 25.28
N ARG A 114 3.16 -21.87 24.79
CA ARG A 114 2.08 -22.45 25.59
C ARG A 114 2.26 -23.94 25.93
N SER A 115 3.01 -24.68 25.12
CA SER A 115 3.22 -26.12 25.31
C SER A 115 4.17 -26.42 26.49
N LEU A 116 3.84 -27.44 27.30
CA LEU A 116 4.75 -27.86 28.38
C LEU A 116 6.00 -28.51 27.77
N PRO A 117 7.22 -28.06 28.13
CA PRO A 117 8.44 -28.61 27.56
C PRO A 117 8.56 -30.11 27.88
N ALA A 118 9.02 -30.89 26.90
CA ALA A 118 9.08 -32.35 26.97
C ALA A 118 9.82 -32.87 28.23
N LYS A 119 10.83 -32.14 28.71
CA LYS A 119 11.64 -32.47 29.90
C LYS A 119 10.88 -32.36 31.24
N LEU A 120 9.73 -31.68 31.27
CA LEU A 120 8.88 -31.54 32.46
C LEU A 120 7.61 -32.42 32.38
N ARG A 121 7.51 -33.34 31.42
CA ARG A 121 6.44 -34.34 31.38
C ARG A 121 6.64 -35.34 32.53
N ILE A 122 5.55 -35.68 33.20
CA ILE A 122 5.55 -36.62 34.32
C ILE A 122 5.28 -37.99 33.72
N GLU A 123 6.23 -38.91 33.87
CA GLU A 123 6.03 -40.30 33.45
C GLU A 123 5.37 -41.09 34.59
N PRO A 124 4.53 -42.08 34.27
CA PRO A 124 3.86 -42.92 35.27
C PRO A 124 4.84 -43.67 36.18
N ASP A 125 6.08 -43.91 35.74
CA ASP A 125 7.09 -44.73 36.43
C ASP A 125 8.02 -43.93 37.39
N ASP A 126 7.94 -42.60 37.41
CA ASP A 126 8.81 -41.76 38.26
C ASP A 126 8.50 -41.93 39.78
N SER A 127 9.53 -41.82 40.64
CA SER A 127 9.37 -41.75 42.10
C SER A 127 8.48 -40.58 42.55
N GLU A 128 7.71 -40.73 43.64
CA GLU A 128 6.74 -39.73 44.11
C GLU A 128 7.35 -38.33 44.33
N ASP A 129 8.60 -38.27 44.82
CA ASP A 129 9.34 -37.02 45.00
C ASP A 129 9.72 -36.34 43.68
N VAL A 130 10.08 -37.13 42.66
CA VAL A 130 10.36 -36.63 41.30
C VAL A 130 9.06 -36.13 40.65
N LYS A 131 7.94 -36.84 40.85
CA LYS A 131 6.63 -36.39 40.39
C LYS A 131 6.22 -35.09 41.09
N ALA A 132 6.43 -34.96 42.39
CA ALA A 132 6.10 -33.75 43.16
C ALA A 132 6.94 -32.53 42.73
N THR A 133 8.23 -32.70 42.50
CA THR A 133 9.12 -31.64 42.01
C THR A 133 8.77 -31.20 40.58
N LYS A 134 8.47 -32.15 39.67
CA LYS A 134 7.97 -31.86 38.32
C LYS A 134 6.63 -31.12 38.35
N ARG A 135 5.66 -31.56 39.17
CA ARG A 135 4.35 -30.88 39.36
C ARG A 135 4.52 -29.42 39.80
N LYS A 136 5.41 -29.14 40.76
CA LYS A 136 5.72 -27.77 41.21
C LYS A 136 6.30 -26.92 40.07
N LYS A 137 7.23 -27.45 39.28
CA LYS A 137 7.82 -26.75 38.12
C LYS A 137 6.79 -26.47 37.02
N ILE A 138 5.90 -27.42 36.73
CA ILE A 138 4.79 -27.25 35.77
C ILE A 138 3.83 -26.16 36.27
N HIS A 139 3.49 -26.14 37.56
CA HIS A 139 2.62 -25.11 38.14
C HIS A 139 3.26 -23.73 38.02
N ALA A 140 4.54 -23.59 38.35
CA ALA A 140 5.28 -22.33 38.22
C ALA A 140 5.31 -21.84 36.76
N PHE A 141 5.57 -22.74 35.80
CA PHE A 141 5.57 -22.42 34.38
C PHE A 141 4.19 -21.96 33.88
N LYS A 142 3.13 -22.71 34.20
CA LYS A 142 1.75 -22.34 33.84
C LYS A 142 1.27 -21.06 34.51
N SER A 143 1.72 -20.82 35.75
CA SER A 143 1.39 -19.60 36.50
C SER A 143 2.05 -18.38 35.86
N LYS A 144 3.35 -18.45 35.52
CA LYS A 144 4.06 -17.38 34.82
C LYS A 144 3.36 -17.00 33.50
N MET A 145 2.94 -18.00 32.73
CA MET A 145 2.17 -17.80 31.50
C MET A 145 0.82 -17.09 31.73
N ARG A 146 0.10 -17.44 32.80
CA ARG A 146 -1.16 -16.76 33.15
C ARG A 146 -0.92 -15.28 33.49
N PHE A 147 0.16 -14.98 34.21
CA PHE A 147 0.52 -13.60 34.55
C PHE A 147 0.89 -12.78 33.31
N GLU A 148 1.70 -13.33 32.41
CA GLU A 148 2.06 -12.67 31.15
C GLU A 148 0.83 -12.37 30.29
N GLN A 149 -0.12 -13.30 30.21
CA GLN A 149 -1.38 -13.08 29.50
C GLN A 149 -2.19 -11.92 30.12
N LEU A 150 -2.25 -11.84 31.46
CA LEU A 150 -2.91 -10.74 32.16
C LEU A 150 -2.19 -9.41 31.88
N GLU A 151 -0.86 -9.39 31.91
CA GLU A 151 -0.06 -8.20 31.59
C GLU A 151 -0.29 -7.72 30.16
N VAL A 152 -0.30 -8.62 29.17
CA VAL A 152 -0.63 -8.30 27.78
C VAL A 152 -2.04 -7.70 27.67
N THR A 153 -3.03 -8.27 28.36
CA THR A 153 -4.40 -7.70 28.34
C THR A 153 -4.47 -6.32 28.99
N GLN A 154 -3.74 -6.09 30.08
CA GLN A 154 -3.61 -4.78 30.73
C GLN A 154 -2.94 -3.77 29.80
N ASN A 155 -1.82 -4.14 29.16
CA ASN A 155 -1.07 -3.29 28.24
C ASN A 155 -1.92 -2.95 27.00
N LYS A 156 -2.64 -3.92 26.42
CA LYS A 156 -3.62 -3.67 25.35
C LYS A 156 -4.68 -2.66 25.77
N ARG A 157 -5.22 -2.78 26.99
CA ARG A 157 -6.19 -1.82 27.54
C ARG A 157 -5.58 -0.43 27.72
N GLN A 158 -4.34 -0.34 28.23
CA GLN A 158 -3.61 0.93 28.36
C GLN A 158 -3.38 1.59 27.00
N ASN A 159 -2.90 0.84 26.01
CA ASN A 159 -2.68 1.35 24.65
C ASN A 159 -3.99 1.79 23.99
N ALA A 160 -5.06 1.00 24.12
CA ALA A 160 -6.38 1.37 23.60
C ALA A 160 -6.90 2.67 24.25
N TRP A 161 -6.66 2.86 25.55
CA TRP A 161 -7.02 4.09 26.25
C TRP A 161 -6.19 5.29 25.79
N GLN A 162 -4.87 5.13 25.62
CA GLN A 162 -4.02 6.18 25.06
C GLN A 162 -4.46 6.58 23.63
N GLN A 163 -4.79 5.61 22.77
CA GLN A 163 -5.32 5.86 21.43
C GLN A 163 -6.65 6.62 21.45
N PHE A 164 -7.52 6.31 22.41
CA PHE A 164 -8.77 7.05 22.60
C PHE A 164 -8.54 8.51 23.01
N GLN A 165 -7.54 8.78 23.86
CA GLN A 165 -7.14 10.13 24.23
C GLN A 165 -6.59 10.92 23.03
N THR A 166 -5.68 10.33 22.26
CA THR A 166 -5.07 11.00 21.10
C THR A 166 -6.07 11.22 19.96
N THR A 167 -7.00 10.29 19.76
CA THR A 167 -8.08 10.41 18.76
C THR A 167 -9.04 11.55 19.11
N LYS A 168 -9.40 11.72 20.39
CA LYS A 168 -10.26 12.84 20.84
C LYS A 168 -9.58 14.21 20.73
N GLY A 169 -8.25 14.28 20.77
CA GLY A 169 -7.51 15.54 20.69
C GLY A 169 -7.30 16.08 19.27
N LYS A 170 -7.38 15.24 18.22
CA LYS A 170 -7.11 15.66 16.83
C LYS A 170 -8.33 16.25 16.10
N THR A 171 -9.55 15.97 16.55
CA THR A 171 -10.75 16.62 16.01
C THR A 171 -11.16 17.79 16.91
N LYS A 172 -10.51 18.95 16.76
CA LYS A 172 -11.17 20.21 17.13
C LYS A 172 -12.30 20.44 16.12
N LYS A 173 -13.44 19.77 16.33
CA LYS A 173 -14.67 20.08 15.61
C LYS A 173 -15.11 21.46 16.10
N VAL A 174 -14.76 22.49 15.33
CA VAL A 174 -15.31 23.84 15.52
C VAL A 174 -16.83 23.70 15.49
N GLY A 175 -17.50 23.98 16.62
CA GLY A 175 -18.96 24.03 16.71
C GLY A 175 -19.69 23.00 17.58
N PHE A 176 -19.03 22.09 18.31
CA PHE A 176 -19.73 21.18 19.23
C PHE A 176 -19.24 21.31 20.68
N PHE A 177 -20.05 21.98 21.52
CA PHE A 177 -19.96 22.04 22.99
C PHE A 177 -18.83 22.86 23.65
N SER A 178 -18.53 24.07 23.15
CA SER A 178 -17.71 25.04 23.91
C SER A 178 -18.46 25.80 25.02
N GLY A 179 -19.71 25.43 25.36
CA GLY A 179 -20.59 26.24 26.21
C GLY A 179 -21.06 25.65 27.54
N ARG A 180 -20.82 24.38 27.86
CA ARG A 180 -21.21 23.83 29.18
C ARG A 180 -19.97 23.64 30.04
N LYS A 181 -19.94 24.32 31.20
CA LYS A 181 -18.90 24.14 32.23
C LYS A 181 -18.77 22.66 32.55
N ARG A 182 -17.54 22.15 32.47
CA ARG A 182 -17.17 20.82 32.97
C ARG A 182 -17.15 20.87 34.49
N GLU A 183 -18.30 20.66 35.12
CA GLU A 183 -18.33 20.37 36.55
C GLU A 183 -17.80 18.95 36.77
N SER A 184 -16.94 18.77 37.77
CA SER A 184 -16.30 17.49 38.05
C SER A 184 -17.37 16.46 38.39
N ILE A 185 -17.32 15.27 37.77
CA ILE A 185 -18.14 14.11 38.15
C ILE A 185 -17.86 13.61 39.59
N PHE A 186 -16.84 14.18 40.24
CA PHE A 186 -16.52 14.01 41.66
C PHE A 186 -16.77 15.28 42.48
N LYS A 187 -17.43 16.30 41.91
CA LYS A 187 -17.87 17.48 42.65
C LYS A 187 -18.94 17.02 43.62
N SER A 188 -18.67 17.12 44.92
CA SER A 188 -19.66 16.85 45.94
C SER A 188 -20.85 17.79 45.75
N PRO A 189 -22.09 17.29 45.75
CA PRO A 189 -23.28 18.15 45.76
C PRO A 189 -23.27 19.07 47.00
N ASP A 190 -23.78 20.30 46.87
CA ASP A 190 -23.92 21.24 48.00
C ASP A 190 -25.04 20.85 48.99
N ASP A 191 -25.63 19.67 48.82
CA ASP A 191 -26.70 19.11 49.64
C ASP A 191 -26.10 18.27 50.80
N PRO A 192 -26.40 18.53 52.08
CA PRO A 192 -25.80 17.84 53.23
C PRO A 192 -26.02 16.32 53.28
N ASN A 193 -26.92 15.78 52.44
CA ASN A 193 -27.17 14.34 52.30
C ASN A 193 -26.60 13.73 50.99
N GLY A 194 -25.79 14.47 50.24
CA GLY A 194 -25.23 14.05 48.95
C GLY A 194 -24.24 12.89 49.05
N LYS A 195 -24.71 11.66 48.82
CA LYS A 195 -23.86 10.44 48.84
C LYS A 195 -23.26 10.19 47.45
N VAL A 196 -21.96 10.45 47.29
CA VAL A 196 -21.19 10.06 46.09
C VAL A 196 -20.45 8.74 46.36
N GLY A 197 -20.81 7.68 45.65
CA GLY A 197 -20.19 6.37 45.80
C GLY A 197 -20.17 5.58 44.50
N VAL A 198 -18.96 5.28 44.01
CA VAL A 198 -18.72 4.29 42.96
C VAL A 198 -18.60 2.93 43.65
N THR A 199 -19.72 2.37 44.08
CA THR A 199 -19.74 0.99 44.58
C THR A 199 -20.91 0.28 43.93
N GLY A 200 -20.66 -0.41 42.80
CA GLY A 200 -21.65 -1.34 42.24
C GLY A 200 -21.70 -1.54 40.74
N SER A 201 -20.96 -0.80 39.89
CA SER A 201 -20.99 -1.07 38.45
C SER A 201 -20.09 -2.24 38.06
N GLY A 202 -20.55 -3.47 38.34
CA GLY A 202 -20.01 -4.73 37.83
C GLY A 202 -20.23 -4.95 36.33
N LYS A 203 -20.43 -3.89 35.54
CA LYS A 203 -20.46 -3.99 34.08
C LYS A 203 -19.03 -3.75 33.60
N GLY A 204 -18.34 -4.82 33.23
CA GLY A 204 -17.04 -4.72 32.58
C GLY A 204 -17.11 -3.77 31.38
N LEU A 205 -15.99 -3.10 31.10
CA LEU A 205 -15.84 -2.17 29.97
C LEU A 205 -16.38 -2.82 28.69
N THR A 206 -17.43 -2.26 28.11
CA THR A 206 -18.03 -2.74 26.87
C THR A 206 -16.98 -2.71 25.76
N GLU A 207 -16.89 -3.79 25.00
CA GLU A 207 -15.99 -3.87 23.84
C GLU A 207 -16.40 -2.82 22.81
N PHE A 208 -15.51 -1.85 22.57
CA PHE A 208 -15.75 -0.82 21.57
C PHE A 208 -15.51 -1.43 20.19
N GLN A 209 -16.59 -1.73 19.48
CA GLN A 209 -16.52 -2.16 18.08
C GLN A 209 -15.87 -1.03 17.27
N LYS A 210 -14.66 -1.30 16.74
CA LYS A 210 -13.90 -0.35 15.93
C LYS A 210 -14.79 0.06 14.76
N ARG A 211 -15.11 1.36 14.64
CA ARG A 211 -15.88 1.86 13.49
C ARG A 211 -15.06 1.63 12.22
N GLU A 212 -15.54 0.73 11.38
CA GLU A 212 -15.01 0.54 10.03
C GLU A 212 -15.46 1.69 9.13
N LYS A 213 -14.56 2.15 8.27
CA LYS A 213 -14.87 3.23 7.33
C LYS A 213 -15.66 2.61 6.18
N HIS A 214 -16.93 2.92 6.04
CA HIS A 214 -17.71 2.54 4.87
C HIS A 214 -17.16 3.28 3.66
N LEU A 215 -16.48 2.54 2.77
CA LEU A 215 -16.13 3.00 1.44
C LEU A 215 -17.40 2.90 0.58
N HIS A 216 -18.03 4.03 0.29
CA HIS A 216 -19.12 4.08 -0.68
C HIS A 216 -18.51 3.99 -2.09
N LEU A 217 -18.31 2.76 -2.57
CA LEU A 217 -18.17 2.54 -4.01
C LEU A 217 -19.57 2.74 -4.60
N LYS A 218 -19.71 3.83 -5.36
CA LYS A 218 -20.94 4.15 -6.08
C LYS A 218 -20.97 3.24 -7.30
N ASP A 219 -21.61 2.09 -7.18
CA ASP A 219 -21.94 1.25 -8.34
C ASP A 219 -22.85 2.06 -9.26
N GLY A 220 -22.37 2.31 -10.47
CA GLY A 220 -23.15 2.86 -11.56
C GLY A 220 -24.09 1.78 -12.06
N SER A 221 -25.40 2.04 -11.93
CA SER A 221 -26.45 1.35 -12.65
C SER A 221 -26.17 1.41 -14.14
N VAL A 222 -25.69 0.30 -14.71
CA VAL A 222 -25.72 0.06 -16.15
C VAL A 222 -27.13 -0.42 -16.46
N GLU A 223 -27.94 0.49 -16.99
CA GLU A 223 -29.19 0.14 -17.67
C GLU A 223 -28.82 -0.67 -18.92
N ILE A 224 -29.33 -1.89 -18.99
CA ILE A 224 -29.31 -2.72 -20.19
C ILE A 224 -30.54 -2.31 -20.98
N ASP A 225 -30.35 -1.50 -22.03
CA ASP A 225 -31.34 -1.33 -23.08
C ASP A 225 -30.99 -2.27 -24.24
N GLU A 226 -31.93 -3.20 -24.47
CA GLU A 226 -32.30 -3.99 -25.65
C GLU A 226 -31.22 -4.60 -26.57
#